data_AF-A0A8T1ZTJ0-F1
#
_entry.id   AF-A0A8T1ZTJ0-F1
#
_cell.length_a   1.000
_cell.length_b   1.000
_cell.length_c   1.000
_cell.angle_alpha   90.00
_cell.angle_beta   90.00
_cell.angle_gamma   90.00
#
_symmetry.space_group_name_H-M   'P 1'
#
loop_
_entity.id
_entity.type
_entity.pdbx_description
1 polymer ?
#
loop_
_entity_poly.entity_id
_entity_poly.type
_entity_poly.pdbx_seq_one_letter_code
_entity_poly.pdbx_strand_id
1 'polypeptide(L)'
;MGEAAIRTIVEAIHSSPTQAVVYLSGGASLALGWLMSVPGASNTLLEAVVPYSRVSMVQLLGRVPSQHCSQAMAKEMALLAYNRALKLSKPGYPVLGVGFTGSLATSRPKRGDHRFFLSMRASNRIWESSVTLTKNLRSREEEDKVSSCALIQAMAKACQVSGTLDSGLTESEVPYESETHFTEEQELEQLINGHLTCKIFPFSGEAHGSDEDRKIILPGSFNPLHEGHLKLLEVALRVCGGGYPCFEISAINADKPPLSVAQIKDRVKQFEAVVFGWQERQL
;
A
#
# COMPACT_ATOMS: atom_id res chain seq x y z
N MET A 1 -3.77 7.67 -29.65
CA MET A 1 -4.93 7.12 -28.92
C MET A 1 -4.62 6.72 -27.47
N GLY A 2 -3.40 6.28 -27.12
CA GLY A 2 -3.09 5.79 -25.76
C GLY A 2 -3.06 6.83 -24.63
N GLU A 3 -2.58 8.07 -24.86
CA GLU A 3 -2.40 9.05 -23.76
C GLU A 3 -3.71 9.53 -23.13
N ALA A 4 -4.77 9.71 -23.93
CA ALA A 4 -6.08 10.09 -23.41
C ALA A 4 -6.65 8.98 -22.50
N ALA A 5 -6.52 7.72 -22.91
CA ALA A 5 -6.97 6.57 -22.11
C ALA A 5 -6.19 6.44 -20.79
N ILE A 6 -4.86 6.63 -20.83
CA ILE A 6 -4.01 6.66 -19.63
C ILE A 6 -4.49 7.75 -18.68
N ARG A 7 -4.68 8.97 -19.19
CA ARG A 7 -5.18 10.08 -18.38
C ARG A 7 -6.52 9.77 -17.73
N THR A 8 -7.49 9.26 -18.49
CA THR A 8 -8.82 8.90 -17.94
C THR A 8 -8.73 7.86 -16.82
N ILE A 9 -7.87 6.84 -16.97
CA ILE A 9 -7.70 5.82 -15.93
C ILE A 9 -7.00 6.40 -14.70
N VAL A 10 -6.00 7.26 -14.88
CA VAL A 10 -5.31 7.94 -13.78
C VAL A 10 -6.28 8.89 -13.03
N GLU A 11 -7.12 9.64 -13.74
CA GLU A 11 -8.17 10.48 -13.14
C GLU A 11 -9.14 9.64 -12.28
N ALA A 12 -9.50 8.45 -12.76
CA ALA A 12 -10.35 7.53 -12.01
C ALA A 12 -9.64 6.91 -10.80
N ILE A 13 -8.33 6.61 -10.89
CA ILE A 13 -7.51 6.20 -9.73
C ILE A 13 -7.51 7.31 -8.67
N HIS A 14 -7.31 8.57 -9.07
CA HIS A 14 -7.31 9.74 -8.17
C HIS A 14 -8.68 10.07 -7.56
N SER A 15 -9.75 9.61 -8.20
CA SER A 15 -11.11 9.71 -7.68
C SER A 15 -11.46 8.58 -6.71
N SER A 16 -10.64 7.52 -6.66
CA SER A 16 -10.82 6.43 -5.68
C SER A 16 -10.27 6.83 -4.31
N PRO A 17 -10.77 6.23 -3.21
CA PRO A 17 -10.27 6.53 -1.87
C PRO A 17 -8.90 5.87 -1.58
N THR A 18 -8.33 5.11 -2.51
CA THR A 18 -7.10 4.36 -2.22
C THR A 18 -5.90 5.29 -2.20
N GLN A 19 -5.14 5.26 -1.11
CA GLN A 19 -3.87 5.95 -0.97
C GLN A 19 -2.71 4.97 -1.15
N ALA A 20 -1.64 5.38 -1.82
CA ALA A 20 -0.55 4.52 -2.23
C ALA A 20 0.83 5.12 -1.99
N VAL A 21 1.77 4.24 -1.62
CA VAL A 21 3.20 4.51 -1.72
C VAL A 21 3.78 3.61 -2.81
N VAL A 22 4.62 4.18 -3.67
CA VAL A 22 5.09 3.52 -4.89
C VAL A 22 6.61 3.45 -4.93
N TYR A 23 7.17 2.25 -4.91
CA TYR A 23 8.60 2.00 -5.08
C TYR A 23 8.91 1.36 -6.43
N LEU A 24 9.78 2.00 -7.21
CA LEU A 24 10.08 1.62 -8.60
C LEU A 24 11.59 1.51 -8.82
N SER A 25 12.07 0.45 -9.47
CA SER A 25 13.46 0.36 -9.91
C SER A 25 13.58 -0.33 -11.26
N GLY A 26 14.45 0.16 -12.15
CA GLY A 26 14.77 -0.49 -13.42
C GLY A 26 13.64 -0.54 -14.48
N GLY A 27 12.53 0.18 -14.28
CA GLY A 27 11.43 0.31 -15.25
C GLY A 27 10.24 1.10 -14.71
N ALA A 28 9.16 1.17 -15.51
CA ALA A 28 7.90 1.82 -15.19
C ALA A 28 8.00 3.31 -14.76
N SER A 29 9.00 4.04 -15.28
CA SER A 29 9.26 5.41 -14.85
C SER A 29 8.23 6.41 -15.38
N LEU A 30 7.69 6.17 -16.58
CA LEU A 30 6.66 7.03 -17.17
C LEU A 30 5.35 7.00 -16.36
N ALA A 31 5.03 5.87 -15.71
CA ALA A 31 3.84 5.77 -14.87
C ALA A 31 3.84 6.77 -13.71
N LEU A 32 5.01 7.03 -13.12
CA LEU A 32 5.14 8.06 -12.07
C LEU A 32 4.84 9.45 -12.64
N GLY A 33 5.36 9.76 -13.83
CA GLY A 33 5.05 11.00 -14.54
C GLY A 33 3.55 11.15 -14.82
N TRP A 34 2.90 10.09 -15.29
CA TRP A 34 1.46 10.09 -15.55
C TRP A 34 0.65 10.33 -14.28
N LEU A 35 0.92 9.57 -13.20
CA LEU A 35 0.26 9.74 -11.90
C LEU A 35 0.43 11.16 -11.34
N MET A 36 1.59 11.77 -11.50
CA MET A 36 1.86 13.11 -10.94
C MET A 36 1.35 14.26 -11.81
N SER A 37 1.21 14.04 -13.13
CA SER A 37 0.79 15.06 -14.08
C SER A 37 -0.71 15.32 -14.09
N VAL A 38 -1.51 14.40 -13.56
CA VAL A 38 -2.97 14.49 -13.54
C VAL A 38 -3.44 15.12 -12.23
N PRO A 39 -4.34 16.13 -12.27
CA PRO A 39 -4.90 16.72 -11.06
C PRO A 39 -5.54 15.67 -10.13
N GLY A 40 -5.36 15.84 -8.81
CA GLY A 40 -5.80 14.87 -7.81
C GLY A 40 -4.73 13.86 -7.38
N ALA A 41 -3.52 13.95 -7.92
CA ALA A 41 -2.39 13.08 -7.55
C ALA A 41 -2.18 12.95 -6.02
N SER A 42 -2.34 14.04 -5.27
CA SER A 42 -2.19 14.06 -3.80
C SER A 42 -3.24 13.24 -3.04
N ASN A 43 -4.37 12.90 -3.67
CA ASN A 43 -5.39 12.04 -3.06
C ASN A 43 -4.93 10.58 -3.04
N THR A 44 -4.14 10.17 -4.04
CA THR A 44 -3.65 8.80 -4.17
C THR A 44 -2.19 8.68 -3.73
N LEU A 45 -1.26 9.42 -4.34
CA LEU A 45 0.16 9.19 -4.21
C LEU A 45 0.72 9.89 -2.96
N LEU A 46 0.95 9.14 -1.90
CA LEU A 46 1.53 9.62 -0.63
C LEU A 46 3.04 9.82 -0.72
N GLU A 47 3.73 8.89 -1.38
CA GLU A 47 5.19 8.92 -1.56
C GLU A 47 5.59 8.06 -2.75
N ALA A 48 6.62 8.50 -3.48
CA ALA A 48 7.27 7.70 -4.51
C ALA A 48 8.78 7.66 -4.25
N VAL A 49 9.38 6.46 -4.30
CA VAL A 49 10.82 6.27 -4.12
C VAL A 49 11.38 5.46 -5.28
N VAL A 50 12.48 5.94 -5.86
CA VAL A 50 13.18 5.26 -6.95
C VAL A 50 14.55 4.78 -6.46
N PRO A 51 14.64 3.63 -5.78
CA PRO A 51 15.92 3.10 -5.27
C PRO A 51 16.77 2.53 -6.40
N TYR A 52 17.35 3.41 -7.23
CA TYR A 52 18.00 3.03 -8.48
C TYR A 52 19.43 2.51 -8.28
N SER A 53 20.19 3.13 -7.38
CA SER A 53 21.56 2.68 -7.07
C SER A 53 21.53 1.50 -6.10
N ARG A 54 22.58 0.66 -6.14
CA ARG A 54 22.72 -0.45 -5.18
C ARG A 54 22.67 0.04 -3.73
N VAL A 55 23.34 1.15 -3.43
CA VAL A 55 23.37 1.74 -2.08
C VAL A 55 21.97 2.17 -1.64
N SER A 56 21.22 2.82 -2.52
CA SER A 56 19.84 3.25 -2.22
C SER A 56 18.92 2.06 -1.97
N MET A 57 19.05 0.99 -2.78
CA MET A 57 18.30 -0.25 -2.54
C MET A 57 18.67 -0.91 -1.20
N VAL A 58 19.95 -0.94 -0.83
CA VAL A 58 20.39 -1.47 0.47
C VAL A 58 19.83 -0.66 1.64
N GLN A 59 19.82 0.68 1.52
CA GLN A 59 19.24 1.55 2.54
C GLN A 59 17.72 1.34 2.69
N LEU A 60 17.02 1.11 1.58
CA LEU A 60 15.59 0.83 1.60
C LEU A 60 15.28 -0.52 2.26
N LEU A 61 16.02 -1.58 1.88
CA LEU A 61 15.79 -2.95 2.35
C LEU A 61 16.37 -3.23 3.74
N GLY A 62 17.34 -2.42 4.20
CA GLY A 62 18.12 -2.69 5.41
C GLY A 62 19.10 -3.86 5.28
N ARG A 63 19.29 -4.41 4.07
CA ARG A 63 20.18 -5.56 3.79
C ARG A 63 20.67 -5.55 2.35
N VAL A 64 21.70 -6.36 2.07
CA VAL A 64 22.19 -6.56 0.70
C VAL A 64 21.34 -7.63 -0.01
N PRO A 65 20.67 -7.30 -1.12
CA PRO A 65 19.89 -8.29 -1.86
C PRO A 65 20.79 -9.19 -2.73
N SER A 66 20.46 -10.47 -2.82
CA SER A 66 21.15 -11.44 -3.70
C SER A 66 20.80 -11.24 -5.18
N GLN A 67 19.59 -10.80 -5.46
CA GLN A 67 19.10 -10.47 -6.80
C GLN A 67 18.36 -9.14 -6.76
N HIS A 68 18.57 -8.31 -7.78
CA HIS A 68 17.94 -6.99 -7.88
C HIS A 68 16.62 -6.99 -8.65
N CYS A 69 16.37 -7.99 -9.52
CA CYS A 69 15.18 -8.07 -10.36
C CYS A 69 14.58 -9.48 -10.27
N SER A 70 13.63 -9.65 -9.35
CA SER A 70 12.90 -10.89 -9.09
C SER A 70 11.52 -10.61 -8.49
N GLN A 71 10.64 -11.60 -8.51
CA GLN A 71 9.33 -11.52 -7.86
C GLN A 71 9.45 -11.24 -6.35
N ALA A 72 10.39 -11.92 -5.68
CA ALA A 72 10.66 -11.72 -4.25
C ALA A 72 11.07 -10.27 -3.92
N MET A 73 11.86 -9.63 -4.80
CA MET A 73 12.25 -8.23 -4.63
C MET A 73 11.05 -7.28 -4.76
N ALA A 74 10.22 -7.44 -5.80
CA ALA A 74 9.01 -6.65 -5.98
C ALA A 74 8.06 -6.77 -4.77
N LYS A 75 7.90 -8.00 -4.26
CA LYS A 75 7.08 -8.32 -3.07
C LYS A 75 7.57 -7.63 -1.80
N GLU A 76 8.88 -7.67 -1.55
CA GLU A 76 9.50 -7.01 -0.39
C GLU A 76 9.38 -5.48 -0.50
N MET A 77 9.63 -4.91 -1.69
CA MET A 77 9.41 -3.48 -1.94
C MET A 77 7.95 -3.08 -1.71
N ALA A 78 6.99 -3.88 -2.16
CA ALA A 78 5.56 -3.62 -1.97
C ALA A 78 5.17 -3.68 -0.49
N LEU A 79 5.72 -4.60 0.30
CA LEU A 79 5.49 -4.68 1.73
C LEU A 79 6.07 -3.46 2.48
N LEU A 80 7.29 -3.04 2.15
CA LEU A 80 7.89 -1.84 2.72
C LEU A 80 7.09 -0.58 2.35
N ALA A 81 6.66 -0.47 1.10
CA ALA A 81 5.79 0.61 0.64
C ALA A 81 4.45 0.60 1.39
N TYR A 82 3.84 -0.57 1.61
CA TYR A 82 2.59 -0.70 2.36
C TYR A 82 2.74 -0.23 3.81
N ASN A 83 3.81 -0.65 4.48
CA ASN A 83 4.13 -0.18 5.84
C ASN A 83 4.39 1.32 5.90
N ARG A 84 5.02 1.89 4.87
CA ARG A 84 5.21 3.33 4.76
C ARG A 84 3.89 4.06 4.56
N ALA A 85 3.04 3.52 3.70
CA ALA A 85 1.73 4.07 3.40
C ALA A 85 0.81 4.06 4.63
N LEU A 86 0.81 3.01 5.45
CA LEU A 86 0.07 2.96 6.73
C LEU A 86 0.42 4.10 7.69
N LYS A 87 1.67 4.58 7.65
CA LYS A 87 2.14 5.69 8.49
C LYS A 87 1.74 7.05 7.94
N LEU A 88 1.71 7.19 6.61
CA LEU A 88 1.43 8.44 5.91
C LEU A 88 -0.06 8.64 5.63
N SER A 89 -0.86 7.58 5.62
CA SER A 89 -2.25 7.64 5.20
C SER A 89 -3.13 8.37 6.19
N LYS A 90 -4.17 9.00 5.63
CA LYS A 90 -5.26 9.59 6.40
C LYS A 90 -6.07 8.48 7.09
N PRO A 91 -6.62 8.73 8.29
CA PRO A 91 -7.46 7.77 8.98
C PRO A 91 -8.63 7.30 8.11
N GLY A 92 -8.93 6.00 8.15
CA GLY A 92 -10.06 5.43 7.44
C GLY A 92 -9.86 5.19 5.94
N TYR A 93 -8.82 5.70 5.30
CA TYR A 93 -8.59 5.47 3.86
C TYR A 93 -7.92 4.12 3.59
N PRO A 94 -8.34 3.37 2.54
CA PRO A 94 -7.63 2.18 2.09
C PRO A 94 -6.21 2.50 1.65
N VAL A 95 -5.29 1.57 1.92
CA VAL A 95 -3.86 1.77 1.68
C VAL A 95 -3.29 0.68 0.76
N LEU A 96 -2.43 1.10 -0.17
CA LEU A 96 -1.72 0.24 -1.12
C LEU A 96 -0.21 0.49 -1.07
N GLY A 97 0.56 -0.59 -0.97
CA GLY A 97 2.00 -0.57 -1.20
C GLY A 97 2.32 -1.15 -2.57
N VAL A 98 3.09 -0.43 -3.37
CA VAL A 98 3.45 -0.85 -4.73
C VAL A 98 4.96 -1.05 -4.83
N GLY A 99 5.36 -2.21 -5.32
CA GLY A 99 6.77 -2.56 -5.54
C GLY A 99 6.97 -3.03 -6.97
N PHE A 100 7.89 -2.38 -7.69
CA PHE A 100 8.21 -2.73 -9.07
C PHE A 100 9.72 -2.85 -9.25
N THR A 101 10.15 -3.91 -9.93
CA THR A 101 11.52 -4.03 -10.41
C THR A 101 11.58 -4.53 -11.85
N GLY A 102 12.39 -3.86 -12.67
CA GLY A 102 12.60 -4.19 -14.08
C GLY A 102 14.06 -4.46 -14.42
N SER A 103 14.26 -5.35 -15.40
CA SER A 103 15.51 -5.50 -16.14
C SER A 103 15.17 -5.31 -17.61
N LEU A 104 15.08 -4.05 -18.04
CA LEU A 104 14.73 -3.68 -19.41
C LEU A 104 15.97 -3.53 -20.30
N ALA A 105 15.77 -3.24 -21.59
CA ALA A 105 16.81 -3.07 -22.60
C ALA A 105 17.87 -2.06 -22.14
N THR A 106 19.13 -2.27 -22.49
CA THR A 106 20.22 -1.34 -22.15
C THR A 106 21.16 -1.16 -23.34
N SER A 107 21.99 -0.13 -23.30
CA SER A 107 22.99 0.13 -24.36
C SER A 107 23.92 -1.05 -24.62
N ARG A 108 24.19 -1.87 -23.60
CA ARG A 108 24.87 -3.16 -23.74
C ARG A 108 23.83 -4.29 -23.79
N PRO A 109 23.91 -5.22 -24.77
CA PRO A 109 23.01 -6.36 -24.84
C PRO A 109 23.09 -7.21 -23.56
N LYS A 110 21.93 -7.54 -22.98
CA LYS A 110 21.85 -8.39 -21.78
C LYS A 110 21.83 -9.87 -22.16
N ARG A 111 22.62 -10.67 -21.42
CA ARG A 111 22.56 -12.13 -21.49
C ARG A 111 21.20 -12.67 -21.00
N GLY A 112 20.71 -12.17 -19.87
CA GLY A 112 19.40 -12.52 -19.33
C GLY A 112 18.23 -11.83 -20.03
N ASP A 113 17.00 -12.29 -19.78
CA ASP A 113 15.79 -11.78 -20.42
C ASP A 113 15.46 -10.34 -20.04
N HIS A 114 14.76 -9.66 -20.93
CA HIS A 114 14.10 -8.42 -20.60
C HIS A 114 12.83 -8.79 -19.85
N ARG A 115 12.68 -8.32 -18.61
CA ARG A 115 11.56 -8.74 -17.76
C ARG A 115 11.29 -7.72 -16.68
N PHE A 116 10.08 -7.71 -16.17
CA PHE A 116 9.73 -6.95 -14.99
C PHE A 116 8.82 -7.74 -14.06
N PHE A 117 8.85 -7.34 -12.79
CA PHE A 117 8.08 -7.88 -11.70
C PHE A 117 7.37 -6.75 -10.98
N LEU A 118 6.12 -6.98 -10.65
CA LEU A 118 5.24 -6.05 -9.97
C LEU A 118 4.55 -6.77 -8.83
N SER A 119 4.47 -6.10 -7.69
CA SER A 119 3.69 -6.55 -6.54
C SER A 119 2.90 -5.40 -5.95
N MET A 120 1.69 -5.71 -5.50
CA MET A 120 0.80 -4.79 -4.82
C MET A 120 0.35 -5.40 -3.51
N ARG A 121 0.64 -4.72 -2.42
CA ARG A 121 0.27 -5.13 -1.07
C ARG A 121 -0.86 -4.25 -0.55
N ALA A 122 -1.98 -4.87 -0.21
CA ALA A 122 -3.04 -4.28 0.59
C ALA A 122 -3.05 -4.94 1.99
N SER A 123 -4.04 -4.62 2.84
CA SER A 123 -4.17 -5.24 4.16
C SER A 123 -4.32 -6.77 4.05
N ASN A 124 -5.34 -7.19 3.32
CA ASN A 124 -5.81 -8.57 3.26
C ASN A 124 -5.38 -9.34 2.02
N ARG A 125 -4.52 -8.76 1.17
CA ARG A 125 -4.07 -9.43 -0.04
C ARG A 125 -2.74 -8.93 -0.55
N ILE A 126 -2.08 -9.80 -1.30
CA ILE A 126 -0.99 -9.44 -2.18
C ILE A 126 -1.31 -9.92 -3.59
N TRP A 127 -1.16 -9.02 -4.55
CA TRP A 127 -1.25 -9.33 -5.97
C TRP A 127 0.14 -9.21 -6.58
N GLU A 128 0.50 -10.14 -7.45
CA GLU A 128 1.84 -10.32 -7.99
C GLU A 128 1.73 -10.55 -9.50
N SER A 129 2.57 -9.88 -10.27
CA SER A 129 2.64 -10.04 -11.72
C SER A 129 4.07 -10.03 -12.22
N SER A 130 4.35 -10.88 -13.21
CA SER A 130 5.63 -10.91 -13.90
C SER A 130 5.44 -11.04 -15.40
N VAL A 131 6.30 -10.36 -16.15
CA VAL A 131 6.27 -10.37 -17.61
C VAL A 131 7.69 -10.51 -18.13
N THR A 132 7.89 -11.43 -19.07
CA THR A 132 9.10 -11.53 -19.87
C THR A 132 8.83 -10.91 -21.24
N LEU A 133 9.62 -9.89 -21.59
CA LEU A 133 9.53 -9.17 -22.84
C LEU A 133 10.38 -9.83 -23.93
N THR A 134 9.90 -9.75 -25.15
CA THR A 134 10.59 -10.24 -26.34
C THR A 134 11.79 -9.33 -26.63
N LYS A 135 13.00 -9.90 -26.55
CA LYS A 135 14.23 -9.14 -26.77
C LYS A 135 14.28 -8.54 -28.19
N ASN A 136 14.85 -7.35 -28.29
CA ASN A 136 15.09 -6.62 -29.55
C ASN A 136 13.83 -6.21 -30.31
N LEU A 137 12.64 -6.40 -29.73
CA LEU A 137 11.39 -5.92 -30.32
C LEU A 137 11.18 -4.42 -30.06
N ARG A 138 11.68 -3.92 -28.93
CA ARG A 138 11.46 -2.56 -28.43
C ARG A 138 12.76 -1.92 -27.95
N SER A 139 12.82 -0.60 -28.03
CA SER A 139 13.84 0.24 -27.39
C SER A 139 13.66 0.28 -25.86
N ARG A 140 14.65 0.81 -25.14
CA ARG A 140 14.57 1.04 -23.67
C ARG A 140 13.32 1.83 -23.30
N GLU A 141 13.02 2.88 -24.05
CA GLU A 141 11.90 3.81 -23.80
C GLU A 141 10.55 3.12 -24.03
N GLU A 142 10.44 2.33 -25.10
CA GLU A 142 9.23 1.57 -25.40
C GLU A 142 8.97 0.46 -24.38
N GLU A 143 10.00 -0.24 -23.92
CA GLU A 143 9.85 -1.20 -22.80
C GLU A 143 9.48 -0.50 -21.48
N ASP A 144 9.99 0.71 -21.25
CA ASP A 144 9.58 1.51 -20.09
C ASP A 144 8.11 1.91 -20.18
N LYS A 145 7.63 2.25 -21.38
CA LYS A 145 6.22 2.56 -21.63
C LYS A 145 5.32 1.35 -21.40
N VAL A 146 5.67 0.18 -21.91
CA VAL A 146 4.93 -1.08 -21.68
C VAL A 146 4.85 -1.40 -20.20
N SER A 147 5.98 -1.36 -19.49
CA SER A 147 5.99 -1.61 -18.04
C SER A 147 5.24 -0.54 -17.24
N SER A 148 5.24 0.71 -17.71
CA SER A 148 4.43 1.80 -17.12
C SER A 148 2.93 1.56 -17.32
N CYS A 149 2.50 1.15 -18.51
CA CYS A 149 1.10 0.78 -18.76
C CYS A 149 0.66 -0.38 -17.85
N ALA A 150 1.52 -1.40 -17.70
CA ALA A 150 1.26 -2.53 -16.80
C ALA A 150 1.09 -2.08 -15.34
N LEU A 151 1.91 -1.12 -14.88
CA LEU A 151 1.79 -0.55 -13.53
C LEU A 151 0.46 0.18 -13.34
N ILE A 152 0.10 1.08 -14.25
CA ILE A 152 -1.17 1.82 -14.17
C ILE A 152 -2.36 0.87 -14.21
N GLN A 153 -2.35 -0.13 -15.09
CA GLN A 153 -3.42 -1.12 -15.18
C GLN A 153 -3.57 -1.91 -13.87
N ALA A 154 -2.45 -2.32 -13.26
CA ALA A 154 -2.48 -3.00 -11.98
C ALA A 154 -3.01 -2.09 -10.85
N MET A 155 -2.64 -0.81 -10.84
CA MET A 155 -3.15 0.15 -9.85
C MET A 155 -4.64 0.38 -10.03
N ALA A 156 -5.12 0.48 -11.28
CA ALA A 156 -6.54 0.56 -11.59
C ALA A 156 -7.30 -0.68 -11.08
N LYS A 157 -6.79 -1.90 -11.33
CA LYS A 157 -7.35 -3.15 -10.78
C LYS A 157 -7.40 -3.10 -9.25
N ALA A 158 -6.33 -2.68 -8.59
CA ALA A 158 -6.25 -2.61 -7.13
C ALA A 158 -7.24 -1.59 -6.53
N CYS A 159 -7.47 -0.47 -7.23
CA CYS A 159 -8.42 0.57 -6.87
C CYS A 159 -9.87 0.26 -7.33
N GLN A 160 -10.12 -0.91 -7.92
CA GLN A 160 -11.42 -1.33 -8.48
C GLN A 160 -11.96 -0.35 -9.54
N VAL A 161 -11.06 0.30 -10.26
CA VAL A 161 -11.38 1.21 -11.36
C VAL A 161 -11.60 0.41 -12.64
N SER A 162 -12.73 0.65 -13.30
CA SER A 162 -13.01 0.08 -14.61
C SER A 162 -12.18 0.76 -15.69
N GLY A 163 -11.54 -0.03 -16.54
CA GLY A 163 -10.74 0.47 -17.67
C GLY A 163 -9.67 -0.54 -18.07
N THR A 164 -9.41 -0.61 -19.38
CA THR A 164 -8.35 -1.46 -19.92
C THR A 164 -7.43 -0.59 -20.75
N LEU A 165 -6.16 -0.54 -20.35
CA LEU A 165 -5.10 -0.02 -21.19
C LEU A 165 -4.65 -1.10 -22.16
N ASP A 166 -4.34 -0.66 -23.38
CA ASP A 166 -3.45 -1.41 -24.24
C ASP A 166 -2.08 -1.46 -23.53
N SER A 167 -1.74 -2.63 -23.01
CA SER A 167 -0.48 -2.87 -22.33
C SER A 167 0.71 -2.77 -23.29
N GLY A 168 0.46 -2.83 -24.60
CA GLY A 168 1.47 -2.90 -25.64
C GLY A 168 2.22 -4.22 -25.65
N LEU A 169 1.76 -5.23 -24.87
CA LEU A 169 2.33 -6.58 -24.84
C LEU A 169 1.92 -7.37 -26.08
N THR A 170 2.82 -8.22 -26.57
CA THR A 170 2.48 -9.15 -27.67
C THR A 170 1.76 -10.39 -27.14
N GLU A 171 1.17 -11.18 -28.04
CA GLU A 171 0.53 -12.46 -27.69
C GLU A 171 1.49 -13.45 -27.01
N SER A 172 2.79 -13.33 -27.26
CA SER A 172 3.83 -14.15 -26.62
C SER A 172 4.27 -13.63 -25.25
N GLU A 173 3.97 -12.38 -24.91
CA GLU A 173 4.37 -11.72 -23.66
C GLU A 173 3.22 -11.79 -22.64
N VAL A 174 2.82 -13.01 -22.30
CA VAL A 174 1.70 -13.25 -21.38
C VAL A 174 2.12 -12.96 -19.94
N PRO A 175 1.43 -12.04 -19.24
CA PRO A 175 1.66 -11.84 -17.81
C PRO A 175 1.31 -13.09 -17.01
N TYR A 176 2.23 -13.53 -16.17
CA TYR A 176 1.89 -14.43 -15.08
C TYR A 176 1.37 -13.59 -13.91
N GLU A 177 0.11 -13.77 -13.53
CA GLU A 177 -0.53 -13.08 -12.41
C GLU A 177 -0.89 -14.10 -11.32
N SER A 178 -0.71 -13.71 -10.06
CA SER A 178 -1.15 -14.49 -8.90
C SER A 178 -1.64 -13.57 -7.80
N GLU A 179 -2.67 -14.00 -7.08
CA GLU A 179 -3.22 -13.26 -5.94
C GLU A 179 -3.28 -14.19 -4.73
N THR A 180 -2.86 -13.68 -3.58
CA THR A 180 -2.93 -14.38 -2.30
C THR A 180 -3.70 -13.52 -1.31
N HIS A 181 -4.73 -14.10 -0.71
CA HIS A 181 -5.52 -13.46 0.34
C HIS A 181 -5.05 -13.90 1.72
N PHE A 182 -5.16 -12.98 2.67
CA PHE A 182 -4.88 -13.21 4.08
C PHE A 182 -6.18 -13.18 4.87
N THR A 183 -6.33 -14.12 5.80
CA THR A 183 -7.35 -14.01 6.84
C THR A 183 -6.94 -12.96 7.87
N GLU A 184 -7.89 -12.48 8.68
CA GLU A 184 -7.60 -11.54 9.75
C GLU A 184 -6.51 -12.06 10.71
N GLU A 185 -6.49 -13.37 10.96
CA GLU A 185 -5.53 -14.05 11.81
C GLU A 185 -4.13 -14.03 11.19
N GLN A 186 -4.01 -14.33 9.90
CA GLN A 186 -2.74 -14.26 9.17
C GLN A 186 -2.18 -12.83 9.10
N GLU A 187 -3.05 -11.81 9.04
CA GLU A 187 -2.62 -10.42 9.13
C GLU A 187 -2.08 -10.08 10.53
N LEU A 188 -2.75 -10.54 11.58
CA LEU A 188 -2.30 -10.36 12.96
C LEU A 188 -0.99 -11.10 13.25
N GLU A 189 -0.81 -12.30 12.71
CA GLU A 189 0.46 -13.03 12.76
C GLU A 189 1.58 -12.27 12.07
N GLN A 190 1.31 -11.67 10.91
CA GLN A 190 2.30 -10.82 10.21
C GLN A 190 2.67 -9.58 11.03
N LEU A 191 1.72 -8.99 11.77
CA LEU A 191 1.99 -7.90 12.71
C LEU A 191 2.86 -8.36 13.88
N ILE A 192 2.53 -9.48 14.52
CA ILE A 192 3.27 -10.05 15.65
C ILE A 192 4.70 -10.44 15.24
N ASN A 193 4.88 -10.94 14.02
CA ASN A 193 6.19 -11.28 13.46
C ASN A 193 6.99 -10.07 12.93
N GLY A 194 6.44 -8.85 13.03
CA GLY A 194 7.12 -7.61 12.62
C GLY A 194 7.15 -7.36 11.11
N HIS A 195 6.41 -8.14 10.30
CA HIS A 195 6.28 -7.87 8.87
C HIS A 195 5.37 -6.67 8.58
N LEU A 196 4.31 -6.52 9.38
CA LEU A 196 3.45 -5.33 9.36
C LEU A 196 3.79 -4.42 10.54
N THR A 197 3.72 -3.12 10.31
CA THR A 197 3.99 -2.10 11.35
C THR A 197 2.78 -1.80 12.23
N CYS A 198 1.57 -1.89 11.67
CA CYS A 198 0.32 -1.77 12.40
C CYS A 198 -0.83 -2.44 11.62
N LYS A 199 -1.92 -2.74 12.32
CA LYS A 199 -3.21 -3.09 11.72
C LYS A 199 -4.25 -2.11 12.20
N ILE A 200 -4.99 -1.52 11.25
CA ILE A 200 -6.03 -0.53 11.54
C ILE A 200 -7.38 -1.24 11.51
N PHE A 201 -8.16 -1.08 12.58
CA PHE A 201 -9.55 -1.55 12.66
C PHE A 201 -10.48 -0.34 12.58
N PRO A 202 -11.13 -0.10 11.43
CA PRO A 202 -12.11 0.97 11.31
C PRO A 202 -13.41 0.52 11.99
N PHE A 203 -13.81 1.25 13.04
CA PHE A 203 -15.08 0.98 13.74
C PHE A 203 -16.16 2.03 13.42
N SER A 204 -15.79 3.21 12.90
CA SER A 204 -16.73 4.22 12.45
C SER A 204 -17.31 3.85 11.09
N GLY A 205 -18.64 3.83 10.97
CA GLY A 205 -19.35 3.64 9.70
C GLY A 205 -19.29 4.86 8.78
N GLU A 206 -18.56 5.92 9.14
CA GLU A 206 -18.35 7.07 8.27
C GLU A 206 -17.49 6.67 7.07
N ALA A 207 -18.06 6.87 5.87
CA ALA A 207 -17.35 6.72 4.61
C ALA A 207 -16.16 7.69 4.62
N HIS A 208 -14.94 7.13 4.57
CA HIS A 208 -13.64 7.77 4.33
C HIS A 208 -13.62 9.31 4.40
N GLY A 209 -12.98 9.88 5.43
CA GLY A 209 -12.66 11.30 5.47
C GLY A 209 -13.33 12.09 6.58
N SER A 210 -12.74 12.04 7.77
CA SER A 210 -12.71 13.27 8.56
C SER A 210 -11.78 14.24 7.83
N ASP A 211 -12.21 15.50 7.64
CA ASP A 211 -11.35 16.60 7.15
C ASP A 211 -10.17 16.87 8.13
N GLU A 212 -10.22 16.23 9.29
CA GLU A 212 -9.17 16.21 10.29
C GLU A 212 -8.07 15.20 9.93
N ASP A 213 -6.99 15.69 9.34
CA ASP A 213 -5.78 14.89 9.03
C ASP A 213 -5.03 14.42 10.30
N ARG A 214 -5.35 15.00 11.46
CA ARG A 214 -4.63 14.76 12.72
C ARG A 214 -5.24 13.60 13.50
N LYS A 215 -4.46 12.53 13.71
CA LYS A 215 -4.79 11.42 14.62
C LYS A 215 -4.53 11.82 16.08
N ILE A 216 -5.51 11.61 16.96
CA ILE A 216 -5.34 11.66 18.42
C ILE A 216 -5.32 10.24 18.95
N ILE A 217 -4.13 9.75 19.29
CA ILE A 217 -3.90 8.37 19.69
C ILE A 217 -3.85 8.28 21.22
N LEU A 218 -4.75 7.50 21.81
CA LEU A 218 -4.69 7.09 23.21
C LEU A 218 -4.13 5.65 23.30
N PRO A 219 -2.88 5.47 23.74
CA PRO A 219 -2.32 4.14 23.95
C PRO A 219 -2.84 3.51 25.24
N GLY A 220 -3.09 2.20 25.22
CA GLY A 220 -3.54 1.48 26.40
C GLY A 220 -3.61 -0.04 26.22
N SER A 221 -3.61 -0.77 27.34
CA SER A 221 -3.81 -2.23 27.31
C SER A 221 -5.27 -2.60 27.04
N PHE A 222 -6.21 -1.72 27.43
CA PHE A 222 -7.66 -1.85 27.33
C PHE A 222 -8.14 -3.24 27.76
N ASN A 223 -7.77 -3.65 28.97
CA ASN A 223 -8.08 -4.97 29.51
C ASN A 223 -8.72 -4.85 30.92
N PRO A 224 -10.01 -4.45 31.02
CA PRO A 224 -10.94 -4.09 29.95
C PRO A 224 -10.98 -2.58 29.64
N LEU A 225 -11.62 -2.21 28.53
CA LEU A 225 -12.04 -0.84 28.23
C LEU A 225 -13.13 -0.40 29.24
N HIS A 226 -13.10 0.87 29.63
CA HIS A 226 -14.02 1.43 30.63
C HIS A 226 -14.16 2.95 30.44
N GLU A 227 -15.12 3.58 31.11
CA GLU A 227 -15.43 5.01 30.94
C GLU A 227 -14.24 5.95 31.10
N GLY A 228 -13.33 5.66 32.02
CA GLY A 228 -12.11 6.48 32.21
C GLY A 228 -11.30 6.64 30.93
N HIS A 229 -11.17 5.59 30.10
CA HIS A 229 -10.46 5.67 28.82
C HIS A 229 -11.21 6.57 27.82
N LEU A 230 -12.54 6.45 27.77
CA LEU A 230 -13.38 7.25 26.87
C LEU A 230 -13.32 8.74 27.22
N LYS A 231 -13.47 9.06 28.52
CA LYS A 231 -13.36 10.42 29.04
C LYS A 231 -11.98 11.02 28.79
N LEU A 232 -10.92 10.21 28.93
CA LEU A 232 -9.55 10.67 28.67
C LEU A 232 -9.35 11.02 27.19
N LEU A 233 -9.84 10.19 26.27
CA LEU A 233 -9.78 10.49 24.84
C LEU A 233 -10.62 11.73 24.50
N GLU A 234 -11.82 11.87 25.08
CA GLU A 234 -12.68 13.03 24.90
C GLU A 234 -12.00 14.33 25.36
N VAL A 235 -11.35 14.32 26.54
CA VAL A 235 -10.57 15.46 27.02
C VAL A 235 -9.39 15.76 26.09
N ALA A 236 -8.68 14.73 25.62
CA ALA A 236 -7.57 14.90 24.69
C ALA A 236 -8.01 15.55 23.37
N LEU A 237 -9.18 15.16 22.83
CA LEU A 237 -9.77 15.79 21.65
C LEU A 237 -10.05 17.28 21.88
N ARG A 238 -10.66 17.63 23.02
CA ARG A 238 -10.94 19.04 23.37
C ARG A 238 -9.67 19.87 23.51
N VAL A 239 -8.64 19.33 24.18
CA VAL A 239 -7.35 20.02 24.38
C VAL A 239 -6.61 20.21 23.06
N CYS A 240 -6.68 19.22 22.17
CA CYS A 240 -6.02 19.28 20.86
C CYS A 240 -6.77 20.11 19.82
N GLY A 241 -7.98 20.57 20.12
CA GLY A 241 -8.82 21.37 19.22
C GLY A 241 -9.47 20.54 18.09
N GLY A 242 -9.76 19.26 18.35
CA GLY A 242 -10.25 18.31 17.34
C GLY A 242 -9.18 17.29 16.92
N GLY A 243 -9.59 16.34 16.07
CA GLY A 243 -8.77 15.28 15.52
C GLY A 243 -9.49 13.93 15.48
N TYR A 244 -9.01 13.04 14.62
CA TYR A 244 -9.56 11.70 14.49
C TYR A 244 -9.18 10.83 15.71
N PRO A 245 -10.15 10.36 16.52
CA PRO A 245 -9.88 9.58 17.71
C PRO A 245 -9.36 8.18 17.37
N CYS A 246 -8.30 7.75 18.04
CA CYS A 246 -7.70 6.42 17.87
C CYS A 246 -7.36 5.82 19.24
N PHE A 247 -7.66 4.53 19.41
CA PHE A 247 -7.12 3.72 20.50
C PHE A 247 -6.01 2.84 19.96
N GLU A 248 -4.88 2.77 20.65
CA GLU A 248 -3.74 1.94 20.25
C GLU A 248 -3.49 0.82 21.27
N ILE A 249 -3.50 -0.43 20.79
CA ILE A 249 -3.05 -1.60 21.54
C ILE A 249 -1.69 -2.02 20.99
N SER A 250 -0.66 -2.04 21.84
CA SER A 250 0.65 -2.59 21.47
C SER A 250 0.59 -4.12 21.45
N ALA A 251 0.71 -4.72 20.27
CA ALA A 251 0.80 -6.18 20.11
C ALA A 251 2.09 -6.76 20.70
N ILE A 252 3.18 -5.99 20.62
CA ILE A 252 4.50 -6.30 21.18
C ILE A 252 4.86 -5.18 22.15
N ASN A 253 5.27 -5.54 23.36
CA ASN A 253 5.70 -4.60 24.40
C ASN A 253 7.09 -5.01 24.89
N ALA A 254 7.94 -4.05 25.25
CA ALA A 254 9.31 -4.34 25.71
C ALA A 254 9.34 -5.18 27.00
N ASP A 255 8.36 -5.01 27.88
CA ASP A 255 8.35 -5.61 29.23
C ASP A 255 7.45 -6.84 29.35
N LYS A 256 6.72 -7.20 28.29
CA LYS A 256 5.71 -8.28 28.31
C LYS A 256 5.81 -9.15 27.07
N PRO A 257 5.45 -10.45 27.16
CA PRO A 257 5.37 -11.30 25.99
C PRO A 257 4.38 -10.71 24.96
N PRO A 258 4.60 -10.95 23.65
CA PRO A 258 3.65 -10.54 22.62
C PRO A 258 2.25 -11.08 22.89
N LEU A 259 1.23 -10.29 22.57
CA LEU A 259 -0.16 -10.74 22.66
C LEU A 259 -0.42 -11.85 21.64
N SER A 260 -1.20 -12.85 22.03
CA SER A 260 -1.71 -13.84 21.08
C SER A 260 -2.76 -13.21 20.16
N VAL A 261 -2.97 -13.80 18.99
CA VAL A 261 -4.03 -13.39 18.04
C VAL A 261 -5.40 -13.35 18.73
N ALA A 262 -5.72 -14.34 19.56
CA ALA A 262 -6.97 -14.39 20.31
C ALA A 262 -7.11 -13.22 21.29
N GLN A 263 -6.05 -12.89 22.03
CA GLN A 263 -6.06 -11.76 22.97
C GLN A 263 -6.25 -10.41 22.26
N ILE A 264 -5.61 -10.23 21.09
CA ILE A 264 -5.81 -9.01 20.29
C ILE A 264 -7.28 -8.93 19.84
N LYS A 265 -7.82 -10.00 19.26
CA LYS A 265 -9.22 -10.04 18.80
C LYS A 265 -10.20 -9.75 19.94
N ASP A 266 -10.02 -10.34 21.11
CA ASP A 266 -10.92 -10.10 22.25
C ASP A 266 -10.85 -8.65 22.76
N ARG A 267 -9.66 -8.04 22.77
CA ARG A 267 -9.50 -6.62 23.10
C ARG A 267 -10.01 -5.68 22.02
N VAL A 268 -10.05 -6.09 20.76
CA VAL A 268 -10.55 -5.29 19.63
C VAL A 268 -12.08 -5.28 19.64
N LYS A 269 -12.74 -6.42 19.90
CA LYS A 269 -14.21 -6.56 19.92
C LYS A 269 -14.93 -5.54 20.82
N GLN A 270 -14.35 -5.20 21.98
CA GLN A 270 -14.99 -4.26 22.91
C GLN A 270 -15.16 -2.85 22.34
N PHE A 271 -14.40 -2.47 21.29
CA PHE A 271 -14.51 -1.16 20.66
C PHE A 271 -15.69 -1.07 19.68
N GLU A 272 -16.18 -2.19 19.16
CA GLU A 272 -17.37 -2.23 18.30
C GLU A 272 -18.59 -1.69 19.04
N ALA A 273 -18.81 -2.16 20.27
CA ALA A 273 -19.93 -1.72 21.11
C ALA A 273 -19.86 -0.24 21.51
N VAL A 274 -18.65 0.32 21.60
CA VAL A 274 -18.46 1.74 21.96
C VAL A 274 -18.88 2.64 20.81
N VAL A 275 -18.52 2.33 19.57
CA VAL A 275 -18.91 3.20 18.43
C VAL A 275 -20.43 3.30 18.28
N PHE A 276 -21.16 2.19 18.43
CA PHE A 276 -22.62 2.21 18.44
C PHE A 276 -23.18 3.12 19.56
N GLY A 277 -22.60 3.07 20.76
CA GLY A 277 -23.01 3.93 21.88
C GLY A 277 -22.57 5.41 21.79
N TRP A 278 -21.67 5.77 20.87
CA TRP A 278 -21.38 7.17 20.53
C TRP A 278 -22.36 7.69 19.46
N GLN A 279 -22.71 6.87 18.47
CA GLN A 279 -23.73 7.22 17.47
C GLN A 279 -25.12 7.43 18.09
N GLU A 280 -25.53 6.61 19.06
CA GLU A 280 -26.79 6.81 19.80
C GLU A 280 -26.81 8.07 20.67
N ARG A 281 -25.64 8.58 21.10
CA ARG A 281 -25.56 9.78 21.95
C ARG A 281 -25.50 11.10 21.16
N GLN A 282 -25.34 11.03 19.85
CA GLN A 282 -25.31 12.18 18.95
C GLN A 282 -26.61 12.40 18.16
N LEU A 283 -27.59 11.50 18.31
CA LEU A 283 -28.97 11.64 17.82
C LEU A 283 -29.87 12.22 18.93
#